data_AF-A0A6M0S0Z0-F1
#
_entry.id   AF-A0A6M0S0Z0-F1
#
_cell.length_a   1.000
_cell.length_b   1.000
_cell.length_c   1.000
_cell.angle_alpha   90.00
_cell.angle_beta   90.00
_cell.angle_gamma   90.00
#
_symmetry.space_group_name_H-M   'P 1'
#
loop_
_entity.id
_entity.type
_entity.pdbx_description
1 polymer ?
#
loop_
_entity_poly.entity_id
_entity_poly.type
_entity_poly.pdbx_seq_one_letter_code
_entity_poly.pdbx_strand_id
1 'polypeptide(L)'
;MAKEKQTFCLEGRFEGFMAGSKSPFKYLSVHGADDQHVVKLSKSVRLMLFRYLQVGDWIRVIGEQSIDQETGEPKLKAKEVLRVKPLEVVATPSSSVTSKTPPKAKQKKPKILICQKSTCRKRGAAQVCREVESTLANYGLTDSVEVKLTGCMDKCKAGPNMVVMPQKQRYTKVKPGQIPGVIAEHFQQQSNVG
;
A
#
# COMPACT_ATOMS: atom_id res chain seq x y z
N MET A 1 35.39 -14.21 4.94
CA MET A 1 35.28 -13.70 3.57
C MET A 1 33.85 -13.20 3.36
N ALA A 2 33.66 -11.91 3.08
CA ALA A 2 32.32 -11.34 2.95
C ALA A 2 31.67 -11.88 1.67
N LYS A 3 30.52 -12.56 1.79
CA LYS A 3 29.71 -12.94 0.62
C LYS A 3 29.37 -11.66 -0.15
N GLU A 4 29.86 -11.54 -1.37
CA GLU A 4 29.50 -10.46 -2.27
C GLU A 4 28.01 -10.56 -2.54
N LYS A 5 27.26 -9.56 -2.07
CA LYS A 5 25.81 -9.50 -2.21
C LYS A 5 25.50 -8.41 -3.21
N GLN A 6 25.02 -8.81 -4.38
CA GLN A 6 24.57 -7.86 -5.39
C GLN A 6 23.12 -7.47 -5.08
N THR A 7 22.81 -6.18 -5.20
CA THR A 7 21.42 -5.72 -5.12
C THR A 7 20.76 -5.96 -6.47
N PHE A 8 19.54 -6.50 -6.48
CA PHE A 8 18.74 -6.67 -7.69
C PHE A 8 17.44 -5.87 -7.61
N CYS A 9 16.93 -5.50 -8.78
CA CYS A 9 15.61 -4.94 -8.97
C CYS A 9 14.93 -5.74 -10.09
N LEU A 10 13.85 -6.44 -9.76
CA LEU A 10 13.08 -7.26 -10.68
C LEU A 10 11.69 -6.67 -10.83
N GLU A 11 11.20 -6.52 -12.05
CA GLU A 11 9.81 -6.16 -12.33
C GLU A 11 9.10 -7.25 -13.10
N GLY A 12 7.81 -7.44 -12.79
CA GLY A 12 7.01 -8.39 -13.52
C GLY A 12 5.63 -8.60 -12.90
N ARG A 13 4.91 -9.56 -13.47
CA ARG A 13 3.56 -9.92 -13.03
C ARG A 13 3.62 -10.86 -11.84
N PHE A 14 2.98 -10.49 -10.75
CA PHE A 14 2.83 -11.34 -9.58
C PHE A 14 1.93 -12.53 -9.92
N GLU A 15 2.44 -13.75 -9.79
CA GLU A 15 1.67 -14.97 -10.07
C GLU A 15 1.11 -15.64 -8.80
N GLY A 16 1.78 -15.47 -7.66
CA GLY A 16 1.31 -16.07 -6.42
C GLY A 16 2.39 -16.25 -5.37
N PHE A 17 1.96 -16.54 -4.15
CA PHE A 17 2.86 -16.93 -3.07
C PHE A 17 3.06 -18.44 -3.08
N MET A 18 4.27 -18.90 -2.72
CA MET A 18 4.54 -20.30 -2.48
C MET A 18 4.90 -20.55 -1.01
N ALA A 19 4.40 -21.66 -0.49
CA ALA A 19 4.69 -22.10 0.85
C ALA A 19 6.16 -22.53 0.99
N GLY A 20 6.66 -22.46 2.20
CA GLY A 20 7.78 -23.31 2.58
C GLY A 20 7.71 -23.67 4.04
N SER A 21 8.74 -24.35 4.53
CA SER A 21 8.75 -25.08 5.81
C SER A 21 8.23 -24.36 7.07
N LYS A 22 8.16 -23.02 7.10
CA LYS A 22 7.69 -22.25 8.28
C LYS A 22 6.63 -21.18 7.96
N SER A 23 6.17 -21.07 6.71
CA SER A 23 5.23 -20.02 6.30
C SER A 23 4.60 -20.32 4.94
N PRO A 24 3.28 -20.13 4.78
CA PRO A 24 2.60 -20.30 3.49
C PRO A 24 2.96 -19.21 2.46
N PHE A 25 3.64 -18.14 2.89
CA PHE A 25 4.03 -17.01 2.04
C PHE A 25 5.55 -16.85 1.99
N LYS A 26 6.30 -17.97 1.96
CA LYS A 26 7.78 -17.93 2.05
C LYS A 26 8.42 -17.38 0.78
N TYR A 27 7.83 -17.66 -0.37
CA TYR A 27 8.30 -17.22 -1.67
C TYR A 27 7.20 -16.48 -2.43
N LEU A 28 7.64 -15.67 -3.39
CA LEU A 28 6.82 -14.88 -4.30
C LEU A 28 7.22 -15.27 -5.73
N SER A 29 6.25 -15.64 -6.56
CA SER A 29 6.50 -15.88 -7.99
C SER A 29 6.17 -14.64 -8.81
N VAL A 30 7.11 -14.26 -9.69
CA VAL A 30 7.03 -13.08 -10.56
C VAL A 30 7.36 -13.48 -11.99
N HIS A 31 6.47 -13.20 -12.93
CA HIS A 31 6.69 -13.39 -14.36
C HIS A 31 7.33 -12.14 -14.95
N GLY A 32 8.60 -12.22 -15.35
CA GLY A 32 9.36 -11.13 -15.97
C GLY A 32 9.03 -10.94 -17.46
N ALA A 33 9.92 -10.33 -18.23
CA ALA A 33 9.73 -10.20 -19.69
C ALA A 33 9.83 -11.55 -20.41
N ASP A 34 10.80 -12.37 -20.00
CA ASP A 34 11.14 -13.63 -20.68
C ASP A 34 11.01 -14.85 -19.77
N ASP A 35 11.14 -14.69 -18.44
CA ASP A 35 11.24 -15.80 -17.49
C ASP A 35 10.45 -15.61 -16.18
N GLN A 36 10.03 -16.74 -15.61
CA GLN A 36 9.43 -16.81 -14.28
C GLN A 36 10.52 -16.84 -13.20
N HIS A 37 10.39 -15.96 -12.20
CA HIS A 37 11.35 -15.78 -11.11
C HIS A 37 10.70 -16.11 -9.76
N VAL A 38 11.37 -16.95 -8.96
CA VAL A 38 10.94 -17.27 -7.59
C VAL A 38 11.81 -16.52 -6.58
N VAL A 39 11.22 -15.57 -5.86
CA VAL A 39 11.94 -14.73 -4.91
C VAL A 39 11.59 -15.09 -3.46
N LYS A 40 12.61 -15.31 -2.64
CA LYS A 40 12.41 -15.57 -1.20
C LYS A 40 12.08 -14.28 -0.46
N LEU A 41 10.98 -14.27 0.29
CA LEU A 41 10.59 -13.13 1.11
C LEU A 41 11.31 -13.15 2.46
N SER A 42 11.92 -12.03 2.83
CA SER A 42 12.45 -11.85 4.19
C SER A 42 11.31 -11.87 5.23
N LYS A 43 11.62 -12.13 6.51
CA LYS A 43 10.59 -12.21 7.57
C LYS A 43 9.75 -10.93 7.67
N SER A 44 10.39 -9.76 7.56
CA SER A 44 9.74 -8.46 7.68
C SER A 44 8.82 -8.14 6.50
N VAL A 45 9.16 -8.61 5.28
CA VAL A 45 8.36 -8.41 4.07
C VAL A 45 7.13 -9.32 4.02
N ARG A 46 7.21 -10.52 4.61
CA ARG A 46 6.08 -11.47 4.65
C ARG A 46 4.88 -10.96 5.44
N LEU A 47 5.15 -10.16 6.47
CA LEU A 47 4.10 -9.50 7.23
C LEU A 47 3.52 -8.42 6.33
N MET A 48 2.24 -8.53 6.00
CA MET A 48 1.44 -7.59 5.21
C MET A 48 1.35 -7.85 3.71
N LEU A 49 2.38 -8.32 3.00
CA LEU A 49 2.35 -8.43 1.53
C LEU A 49 1.15 -9.22 0.97
N PHE A 50 0.81 -10.35 1.61
CA PHE A 50 -0.31 -11.22 1.20
C PHE A 50 -1.68 -10.53 1.26
N ARG A 51 -1.81 -9.40 1.97
CA ARG A 51 -3.05 -8.64 2.09
C ARG A 51 -3.23 -7.58 0.99
N TYR A 52 -2.18 -7.33 0.20
CA TYR A 52 -2.12 -6.21 -0.75
C TYR A 52 -1.79 -6.63 -2.18
N LEU A 53 -1.17 -7.79 -2.38
CA LEU A 53 -0.89 -8.34 -3.71
C LEU A 53 -1.97 -9.33 -4.15
N GLN A 54 -2.47 -9.15 -5.37
CA GLN A 54 -3.39 -10.06 -6.04
C GLN A 54 -2.71 -10.64 -7.28
N VAL A 55 -2.96 -11.92 -7.59
CA VAL A 55 -2.46 -12.55 -8.81
C VAL A 55 -2.78 -11.66 -10.01
N GLY A 56 -1.76 -11.38 -10.81
CA GLY A 56 -1.81 -10.47 -11.95
C GLY A 56 -1.30 -9.05 -11.69
N ASP A 57 -1.01 -8.69 -10.44
CA ASP A 57 -0.46 -7.37 -10.10
C ASP A 57 0.94 -7.18 -10.68
N TRP A 58 1.21 -6.06 -11.32
CA TRP A 58 2.59 -5.69 -11.63
C TRP A 58 3.31 -5.29 -10.36
N ILE A 59 4.48 -5.86 -10.14
CA ILE A 59 5.27 -5.64 -8.93
C ILE A 59 6.73 -5.41 -9.26
N ARG A 60 7.35 -4.53 -8.50
CA ARG A 60 8.80 -4.33 -8.42
C ARG A 60 9.30 -4.96 -7.14
N VAL A 61 10.26 -5.86 -7.25
CA VAL A 61 10.89 -6.57 -6.14
C VAL A 61 12.34 -6.11 -6.05
N ILE A 62 12.70 -5.52 -4.90
CA ILE A 62 14.06 -5.07 -4.62
C ILE A 62 14.64 -5.98 -3.54
N GLY A 63 15.85 -6.47 -3.77
CA GLY A 63 16.44 -7.45 -2.87
C GLY A 63 17.93 -7.65 -3.02
N GLU A 64 18.43 -8.61 -2.25
CA GLU A 64 19.81 -9.09 -2.35
C GLU A 64 19.83 -10.42 -3.10
N GLN A 65 20.78 -10.55 -4.00
CA GLN A 65 21.17 -11.76 -4.69
C GLN A 65 22.44 -12.31 -4.05
N SER A 66 22.50 -13.62 -3.85
CA SER A 66 23.73 -14.33 -3.48
C SER A 66 23.81 -15.65 -4.24
N ILE A 67 24.98 -16.03 -4.73
CA ILE A 67 25.20 -17.33 -5.36
C ILE A 67 25.25 -18.41 -4.27
N ASP A 68 24.50 -19.49 -4.46
CA ASP A 68 24.60 -20.65 -3.57
C ASP A 68 25.92 -21.38 -3.85
N GLN A 69 26.76 -21.56 -2.82
CA GLN A 69 28.09 -22.13 -3.00
C GLN A 69 28.06 -23.63 -3.30
N GLU A 70 26.91 -24.27 -3.12
CA GLU A 70 26.70 -25.71 -3.28
C GLU A 70 26.11 -26.07 -4.66
N THR A 71 25.23 -25.24 -5.21
CA THR A 71 24.57 -25.48 -6.50
C THR A 71 24.97 -24.51 -7.62
N GLY A 72 25.68 -23.42 -7.28
CA GLY A 72 26.01 -22.35 -8.23
C GLY A 72 24.81 -21.47 -8.63
N GLU A 73 23.61 -21.74 -8.10
CA GLU A 73 22.39 -21.06 -8.51
C GLU A 73 22.20 -19.71 -7.77
N PRO A 74 21.65 -18.69 -8.45
CA PRO A 74 21.38 -17.39 -7.85
C PRO A 74 20.21 -17.45 -6.87
N LYS A 75 20.45 -17.10 -5.61
CA LYS A 75 19.43 -17.02 -4.56
C LYS A 75 18.95 -15.59 -4.38
N LEU A 76 17.70 -15.33 -4.78
CA LEU A 76 17.06 -14.03 -4.64
C LEU A 76 16.35 -13.88 -3.28
N LYS A 77 16.64 -12.80 -2.55
CA LYS A 77 15.98 -12.46 -1.29
C LYS A 77 15.43 -11.03 -1.32
N ALA A 78 14.10 -10.90 -1.32
CA ALA A 78 13.42 -9.61 -1.30
C ALA A 78 13.55 -8.91 0.05
N LYS A 79 13.89 -7.61 -0.01
CA LYS A 79 13.83 -6.64 1.09
C LYS A 79 12.61 -5.74 0.99
N GLU A 80 12.15 -5.47 -0.23
CA GLU A 80 11.02 -4.59 -0.51
C GLU A 80 10.25 -5.11 -1.74
N VAL A 81 8.92 -4.97 -1.70
CA VAL A 81 8.06 -5.29 -2.84
C VAL A 81 7.02 -4.20 -2.97
N LEU A 82 6.97 -3.59 -4.15
CA LEU A 82 6.10 -2.48 -4.49
C LEU A 82 5.17 -2.90 -5.61
N ARG A 83 3.87 -2.59 -5.50
CA ARG A 83 2.96 -2.72 -6.64
C ARG A 83 3.23 -1.56 -7.59
N VAL A 84 3.60 -1.88 -8.83
CA VAL A 84 3.85 -0.91 -9.89
C VAL A 84 2.77 -1.05 -10.97
N LYS A 85 2.70 -0.09 -11.88
CA LYS A 85 1.90 -0.24 -13.10
C LYS A 85 2.83 -0.82 -14.18
N PRO A 86 2.34 -1.68 -15.08
CA PRO A 86 3.07 -1.97 -16.30
C PRO A 86 3.28 -0.64 -17.02
N LEU A 87 4.53 -0.20 -17.18
CA LEU A 87 4.81 0.84 -18.16
C LEU A 87 4.55 0.22 -19.52
N GLU A 88 3.71 0.86 -20.33
CA GLU A 88 3.49 0.47 -21.71
C GLU A 88 4.85 0.43 -22.41
N VAL A 89 5.25 -0.77 -22.83
CA VAL A 89 6.45 -0.98 -23.63
C VAL A 89 6.15 -0.40 -25.01
N VAL A 90 6.55 0.85 -25.22
CA VAL A 90 6.74 1.37 -26.57
C VAL A 90 8.21 1.77 -26.67
N ALA A 91 8.91 1.04 -27.51
CA ALA A 91 10.31 1.26 -27.85
C ALA A 91 10.57 2.71 -28.27
N THR A 92 11.60 3.35 -27.70
CA THR A 92 12.65 4.12 -28.41
C THR A 92 13.59 4.83 -27.40
N PRO A 93 14.88 5.01 -27.74
CA PRO A 93 15.88 5.56 -26.84
C PRO A 93 15.93 7.10 -26.98
N SER A 94 15.85 7.84 -25.89
CA SER A 94 16.53 9.15 -25.80
C SER A 94 16.55 9.67 -24.38
N SER A 95 17.77 10.00 -23.95
CA SER A 95 18.12 10.66 -22.70
C SER A 95 17.39 11.99 -22.52
N SER A 96 16.76 12.17 -21.36
CA SER A 96 16.92 13.38 -20.53
C SER A 96 16.05 13.26 -19.28
N VAL A 97 16.72 13.31 -18.15
CA VAL A 97 16.16 13.49 -16.82
C VAL A 97 15.36 14.79 -16.75
N THR A 98 14.07 14.71 -16.45
CA THR A 98 13.35 15.73 -15.68
C THR A 98 12.04 15.15 -15.14
N SER A 99 12.12 14.74 -13.88
CA SER A 99 11.07 14.84 -12.85
C SER A 99 9.71 15.44 -13.28
N LYS A 100 8.82 14.64 -13.86
CA LYS A 100 7.38 14.95 -13.93
C LYS A 100 6.52 13.69 -13.75
N THR A 101 5.73 13.74 -12.66
CA THR A 101 4.44 13.09 -12.37
C THR A 101 3.95 11.96 -13.29
N PRO A 102 3.66 10.74 -12.80
CA PRO A 102 2.93 9.73 -13.58
C PRO A 102 1.39 9.78 -13.37
N PRO A 103 0.57 9.63 -14.43
CA PRO A 103 -0.89 9.74 -14.37
C PRO A 103 -1.61 8.45 -13.94
N LYS A 104 -2.89 8.62 -13.60
CA LYS A 104 -3.85 7.71 -12.93
C LYS A 104 -4.19 6.44 -13.73
N ALA A 105 -4.08 5.27 -13.10
CA ALA A 105 -4.90 4.09 -13.42
C ALA A 105 -6.11 4.16 -12.49
N LYS A 106 -7.33 4.03 -13.00
CA LYS A 106 -8.63 4.25 -12.32
C LYS A 106 -8.56 4.01 -10.80
N GLN A 107 -8.17 5.05 -10.06
CA GLN A 107 -7.97 4.97 -8.63
C GLN A 107 -9.35 4.98 -8.00
N LYS A 108 -9.70 3.93 -7.23
CA LYS A 108 -10.88 4.00 -6.38
C LYS A 108 -10.71 5.23 -5.50
N LYS A 109 -11.71 6.12 -5.50
CA LYS A 109 -11.67 7.36 -4.72
C LYS A 109 -11.22 7.04 -3.29
N PRO A 110 -10.25 7.79 -2.71
CA PRO A 110 -9.88 7.63 -1.31
C PRO A 110 -11.12 7.69 -0.43
N LYS A 111 -11.12 6.95 0.68
CA LYS A 111 -12.31 6.80 1.52
C LYS A 111 -12.03 7.00 2.98
N ILE A 112 -12.98 7.60 3.68
CA ILE A 112 -13.01 7.68 5.14
C ILE A 112 -14.14 6.77 5.62
N LEU A 113 -13.80 5.69 6.31
CA LEU A 113 -14.74 4.74 6.86
C LEU A 113 -15.05 5.10 8.32
N ILE A 114 -16.31 5.29 8.68
CA ILE A 114 -16.71 5.70 10.03
C ILE A 114 -17.68 4.68 10.62
N CYS A 115 -17.34 4.13 11.80
CA CYS A 115 -18.20 3.17 12.49
C CYS A 115 -19.44 3.86 13.07
N GLN A 116 -20.62 3.43 12.62
CA GLN A 116 -21.91 3.97 13.07
C GLN A 116 -22.73 3.00 13.92
N LYS A 117 -22.12 1.94 14.48
CA LYS A 117 -22.81 1.06 15.44
C LYS A 117 -23.00 1.74 16.80
N SER A 118 -23.96 1.26 17.58
CA SER A 118 -24.47 1.86 18.82
C SER A 118 -23.39 2.41 19.75
N THR A 119 -22.33 1.65 20.06
CA THR A 119 -21.26 2.11 20.96
C THR A 119 -20.46 3.29 20.39
N CYS A 120 -20.15 3.29 19.09
CA CYS A 120 -19.44 4.42 18.48
C CYS A 120 -20.35 5.65 18.37
N ARG A 121 -21.64 5.48 18.04
CA ARG A 121 -22.63 6.57 18.03
C ARG A 121 -22.80 7.22 19.41
N LYS A 122 -22.96 6.42 20.47
CA LYS A 122 -23.03 6.91 21.86
C LYS A 122 -21.78 7.68 22.30
N ARG A 123 -20.64 7.44 21.65
CA ARG A 123 -19.35 8.10 21.93
C ARG A 123 -19.04 9.27 20.98
N GLY A 124 -19.99 9.69 20.13
CA GLY A 124 -19.84 10.87 19.28
C GLY A 124 -19.50 10.60 17.81
N ALA A 125 -19.62 9.36 17.30
CA ALA A 125 -19.33 9.07 15.89
C ALA A 125 -20.16 9.89 14.89
N ALA A 126 -21.37 10.31 15.27
CA ALA A 126 -22.19 11.19 14.44
C ALA A 126 -21.58 12.61 14.30
N GLN A 127 -21.01 13.15 15.37
CA GLN A 127 -20.31 14.44 15.35
C GLN A 127 -19.03 14.35 14.52
N VAL A 128 -18.28 13.24 14.69
CA VAL A 128 -17.10 12.95 13.87
C VAL A 128 -17.44 12.89 12.39
N CYS A 129 -18.55 12.25 12.01
CA CYS A 129 -18.99 12.19 10.62
C CYS A 129 -19.29 13.57 10.03
N ARG A 130 -20.04 14.41 10.76
CA ARG A 130 -20.36 15.78 10.33
C ARG A 130 -19.10 16.62 10.17
N GLU A 131 -18.18 16.50 11.11
CA GLU A 131 -16.92 17.23 11.06
C GLU A 131 -16.06 16.79 9.85
N VAL A 132 -16.06 15.49 9.53
CA VAL A 132 -15.37 14.97 8.33
C VAL A 132 -15.98 15.57 7.08
N GLU A 133 -17.31 15.51 6.92
CA GLU A 133 -18.01 16.09 5.76
C GLU A 133 -17.76 17.60 5.63
N SER A 134 -17.87 18.34 6.73
CA SER A 134 -17.61 19.78 6.79
C SER A 134 -16.17 20.12 6.41
N THR A 135 -15.19 19.41 6.98
CA THR A 135 -13.78 19.63 6.68
C THR A 135 -13.46 19.30 5.22
N LEU A 136 -14.03 18.22 4.67
CA LEU A 136 -13.86 17.90 3.26
C LEU A 136 -14.45 19.00 2.36
N ALA A 137 -15.61 19.56 2.70
CA ALA A 137 -16.18 20.68 1.96
C ALA A 137 -15.29 21.93 2.04
N ASN A 138 -14.80 22.28 3.24
CA ASN A 138 -13.91 23.42 3.46
C ASN A 138 -12.59 23.30 2.68
N TYR A 139 -12.12 22.08 2.44
CA TYR A 139 -10.91 21.81 1.66
C TYR A 139 -11.18 21.51 0.18
N GLY A 140 -12.43 21.61 -0.29
CA GLY A 140 -12.78 21.31 -1.68
C GLY A 140 -12.58 19.84 -2.07
N LEU A 141 -12.60 18.93 -1.10
CA LEU A 141 -12.31 17.51 -1.26
C LEU A 141 -13.56 16.63 -1.39
N THR A 142 -14.76 17.20 -1.29
CA THR A 142 -16.04 16.46 -1.29
C THR A 142 -16.18 15.48 -2.48
N ASP A 143 -15.79 15.90 -3.69
CA ASP A 143 -15.88 15.04 -4.88
C ASP A 143 -14.73 14.03 -5.00
N SER A 144 -13.65 14.28 -4.27
CA SER A 144 -12.39 13.53 -4.34
C SER A 144 -12.29 12.43 -3.27
N VAL A 145 -12.94 12.62 -2.12
CA VAL A 145 -12.88 11.71 -0.97
C VAL A 145 -14.29 11.21 -0.61
N GLU A 146 -14.48 9.89 -0.61
CA GLU A 146 -15.76 9.26 -0.26
C GLU A 146 -15.85 9.01 1.25
N VAL A 147 -16.89 9.54 1.91
CA VAL A 147 -17.22 9.16 3.29
C VAL A 147 -18.15 7.95 3.26
N LYS A 148 -17.77 6.87 3.94
CA LYS A 148 -18.58 5.66 4.02
C LYS A 148 -18.87 5.29 5.47
N LEU A 149 -20.16 5.20 5.78
CA LEU A 149 -20.63 4.70 7.06
C LEU A 149 -20.52 3.17 7.09
N THR A 150 -20.00 2.62 8.19
CA THR A 150 -19.79 1.18 8.33
C THR A 150 -20.41 0.61 9.60
N GLY A 151 -20.53 -0.72 9.62
CA GLY A 151 -20.86 -1.49 10.81
C GLY A 151 -19.74 -1.50 11.86
N CYS A 152 -19.87 -2.43 12.81
CA CYS A 152 -18.89 -2.63 13.88
C CYS A 152 -17.49 -2.92 13.31
N MET A 153 -16.46 -2.40 13.98
CA MET A 153 -15.04 -2.65 13.66
C MET A 153 -14.31 -3.38 14.79
N ASP A 154 -15.06 -4.03 15.69
CA ASP A 154 -14.57 -4.83 16.82
C ASP A 154 -13.61 -4.11 17.79
N LYS A 155 -13.71 -2.79 17.82
CA LYS A 155 -12.96 -1.89 18.72
C LYS A 155 -13.91 -1.00 19.53
N CYS A 156 -15.01 -1.56 20.01
CA CYS A 156 -16.07 -0.83 20.73
C CYS A 156 -15.55 -0.06 21.95
N LYS A 157 -14.59 -0.63 22.69
CA LYS A 157 -13.96 0.04 23.86
C LYS A 157 -13.16 1.29 23.49
N ALA A 158 -12.72 1.41 22.24
CA ALA A 158 -11.92 2.52 21.73
C ALA A 158 -12.71 3.38 20.72
N GLY A 159 -14.05 3.35 20.74
CA GLY A 159 -14.85 4.21 19.86
C GLY A 159 -14.79 5.70 20.26
N PRO A 160 -15.09 6.64 19.33
CA PRO A 160 -15.42 6.43 17.92
C PRO A 160 -14.23 5.89 17.10
N ASN A 161 -14.52 5.03 16.11
CA ASN A 161 -13.49 4.42 15.26
C ASN A 161 -13.66 4.88 13.80
N MET A 162 -12.52 5.22 13.18
CA MET A 162 -12.44 5.68 11.80
C MET A 162 -11.26 5.01 11.08
N VAL A 163 -11.37 4.78 9.77
CA VAL A 163 -10.28 4.26 8.94
C VAL A 163 -10.13 5.11 7.68
N VAL A 164 -8.91 5.58 7.42
CA VAL A 164 -8.57 6.29 6.19
C VAL A 164 -7.98 5.32 5.17
N MET A 165 -8.53 5.33 3.97
CA MET A 165 -8.14 4.51 2.82
C MET A 165 -7.48 5.39 1.76
N PRO A 166 -6.47 4.88 1.02
CA PRO A 166 -6.09 3.47 0.87
C PRO A 166 -5.15 2.89 1.92
N GLN A 167 -4.52 3.72 2.76
CA GLN A 167 -3.48 3.31 3.72
C GLN A 167 -4.00 2.39 4.84
N LYS A 168 -5.33 2.27 5.00
CA LYS A 168 -6.00 1.53 6.08
C LYS A 168 -5.58 2.06 7.47
N GLN A 169 -5.23 3.35 7.55
CA GLN A 169 -4.81 3.99 8.80
C GLN A 169 -6.00 4.06 9.75
N ARG A 170 -5.86 3.49 10.96
CA ARG A 170 -6.94 3.42 11.93
C ARG A 170 -6.80 4.53 12.96
N TYR A 171 -7.92 5.18 13.24
CA TYR A 171 -8.07 6.16 14.30
C TYR A 171 -9.10 5.64 15.29
N THR A 172 -8.78 5.76 16.58
CA THR A 172 -9.63 5.33 17.69
C THR A 172 -9.78 6.47 18.68
N LYS A 173 -10.87 6.47 19.46
CA LYS A 173 -11.27 7.56 20.36
C LYS A 173 -11.28 8.93 19.65
N VAL A 174 -11.68 8.92 18.38
CA VAL A 174 -11.62 10.09 17.50
C VAL A 174 -12.50 11.20 18.04
N LYS A 175 -11.94 12.41 18.15
CA LYS A 175 -12.68 13.63 18.51
C LYS A 175 -12.87 14.51 17.28
N PRO A 176 -13.98 15.25 17.16
CA PRO A 176 -14.20 16.19 16.06
C PRO A 176 -13.02 17.14 15.82
N GLY A 177 -12.48 17.77 16.87
CA GLY A 177 -11.35 18.70 16.73
C GLY A 177 -10.04 18.12 16.16
N GLN A 178 -9.92 16.79 16.03
CA GLN A 178 -8.75 16.15 15.39
C GLN A 178 -8.91 15.98 13.87
N ILE A 179 -10.14 16.10 13.36
CA ILE A 179 -10.48 15.80 11.97
C ILE A 179 -9.78 16.71 10.96
N PRO A 180 -9.68 18.04 11.16
CA PRO A 180 -8.91 18.90 10.26
C PRO A 180 -7.48 18.43 10.06
N GLY A 181 -6.78 18.10 11.16
CA GLY A 181 -5.40 17.61 11.11
C GLY A 181 -5.26 16.27 10.38
N VAL A 182 -6.19 15.33 10.63
CA VAL A 182 -6.19 14.03 9.93
C VAL A 182 -6.45 14.19 8.44
N ILE A 183 -7.39 15.06 8.03
CA ILE A 183 -7.67 15.27 6.61
C ILE A 183 -6.49 15.97 5.93
N ALA A 184 -5.88 16.97 6.58
CA ALA A 184 -4.70 17.63 6.04
C ALA A 184 -3.53 16.65 5.85
N GLU A 185 -3.23 15.82 6.86
CA GLU A 185 -2.15 14.81 6.82
C GLU A 185 -2.32 13.82 5.64
N HIS A 186 -3.56 13.37 5.38
CA HIS A 186 -3.83 12.31 4.41
C HIS A 186 -4.17 12.80 3.01
N PHE A 187 -4.71 14.01 2.87
CA PHE A 187 -5.26 14.50 1.61
C PHE A 187 -4.71 15.86 1.17
N GLN A 188 -3.95 16.55 2.02
CA GLN A 188 -3.25 17.79 1.67
C GLN A 188 -1.73 17.62 1.81
N GLN A 189 -1.13 16.81 0.94
CA GLN A 189 0.32 16.83 0.75
C GLN A 189 0.68 17.97 -0.20
N GLN A 190 1.04 19.11 0.40
CA GLN A 190 1.81 20.26 -0.12
C GLN A 190 1.77 20.45 -1.65
N SER A 191 0.88 21.35 -2.08
CA SER A 191 1.15 22.20 -3.25
C SER A 191 2.49 22.90 -3.04
N ASN A 192 3.51 22.43 -3.77
CA ASN A 192 4.81 23.07 -3.85
C ASN A 192 4.62 24.43 -4.57
N VAL A 193 4.38 25.48 -3.79
CA VAL A 193 4.64 26.88 -4.15
C VAL A 193 6.14 27.04 -3.87
N GLY A 194 7.00 27.18 -4.86
CA GLY A 194 7.06 28.31 -5.79
C GLY A 194 8.34 29.05 -5.42
#